data_AF-A0A4Y8AT98-F1
#
_entry.id   AF-A0A4Y8AT98-F1
#
_cell.length_a   1.000
_cell.length_b   1.000
_cell.length_c   1.000
_cell.angle_alpha   90.00
_cell.angle_beta   90.00
_cell.angle_gamma   90.00
#
_symmetry.space_group_name_H-M   'P 1'
#
loop_
_entity.id
_entity.type
_entity.pdbx_description
1 polymer ?
#
loop_
_entity_poly.entity_id
_entity_poly.type
_entity_poly.pdbx_seq_one_letter_code
_entity_poly.pdbx_strand_id
1 'polypeptide(L)'
;MKVFTGLDVLIHDKEIQKTFKGNVGLLCHNASVDSTFSHAILKFKEIFNSRFIKVFGPQHGFSTDVQDNMIETDHSIHPYFNIPIYSLYSETRIPTDKMLEGIDHLFVDLQDVGCRVYTYIYTLTLLLDKCSNKNIEVIVLDRPNPINGIDIEGNILEKQFESFVGLHPIPMRHGMTIGEVALMHQSLWATEKTNLKVIKMLNWKREMFFENTKLPWILPSPNLARAESACTFPATVLFEGTNLSEGRGTSQPLEIVGHPKIEPYSLYIKHFEQSIKDSKLKGFKIRPITFLPTFQKHCNIVCGGFQIHITNKKTFRPWRVGQFIIRELYHALGNDFQWKNPPYEYNHTQLPIDILNGTDKLRHWVENNEKIEILDSFEDLKEFKLQLNEIKLY
;
A
#
# COMPACT_ATOMS: atom_id res chain seq x y z
N MET A 1 -3.21 19.01 -17.01
CA MET A 1 -4.60 18.57 -17.24
C MET A 1 -5.03 17.72 -16.06
N LYS A 2 -6.34 17.58 -15.78
CA LYS A 2 -6.85 16.65 -14.75
C LYS A 2 -6.64 15.22 -15.26
N VAL A 3 -6.27 14.31 -14.37
CA VAL A 3 -6.16 12.87 -14.68
C VAL A 3 -7.56 12.26 -14.71
N PHE A 4 -7.79 11.34 -15.64
CA PHE A 4 -8.97 10.48 -15.65
C PHE A 4 -8.52 9.07 -15.27
N THR A 5 -9.08 8.54 -14.18
CA THR A 5 -8.81 7.16 -13.73
C THR A 5 -9.36 6.15 -14.73
N GLY A 6 -8.97 4.87 -14.64
CA GLY A 6 -9.58 3.81 -15.43
C GLY A 6 -11.11 3.74 -15.25
N LEU A 7 -11.61 4.06 -14.05
CA LEU A 7 -13.04 4.19 -13.79
C LEU A 7 -13.65 5.37 -14.55
N ASP A 8 -13.03 6.55 -14.52
CA ASP A 8 -13.51 7.70 -15.29
C ASP A 8 -13.55 7.37 -16.79
N VAL A 9 -12.52 6.71 -17.32
CA VAL A 9 -12.46 6.30 -18.73
C VAL A 9 -13.60 5.35 -19.06
N LEU A 10 -13.82 4.32 -18.23
CA LEU A 10 -14.94 3.39 -18.40
C LEU A 10 -16.29 4.10 -18.41
N ILE A 11 -16.50 5.06 -17.51
CA ILE A 11 -17.78 5.81 -17.40
C ILE A 11 -18.06 6.63 -18.66
N HIS A 12 -17.04 7.25 -19.25
CA HIS A 12 -17.22 8.17 -20.38
C HIS A 12 -17.19 7.47 -21.76
N ASP A 13 -16.66 6.25 -21.84
CA ASP A 13 -16.53 5.51 -23.10
C ASP A 13 -17.62 4.44 -23.27
N LYS A 14 -18.70 4.82 -23.96
CA LYS A 14 -19.82 3.91 -24.26
C LYS A 14 -19.45 2.75 -25.18
N GLU A 15 -18.43 2.90 -26.02
CA GLU A 15 -18.01 1.81 -26.92
C GLU A 15 -17.25 0.75 -26.13
N ILE A 16 -16.36 1.15 -25.22
CA ILE A 16 -15.71 0.24 -24.27
C ILE A 16 -16.76 -0.50 -23.43
N GLN A 17 -17.76 0.21 -22.88
CA GLN A 17 -18.84 -0.41 -22.09
C GLN A 17 -19.58 -1.51 -22.87
N LYS A 18 -19.83 -1.31 -24.17
CA LYS A 18 -20.51 -2.30 -25.02
C LYS A 18 -19.70 -3.57 -25.23
N THR A 19 -18.38 -3.55 -25.05
CA THR A 19 -17.53 -4.75 -25.21
C THR A 19 -17.75 -5.79 -24.10
N PHE A 20 -18.20 -5.36 -22.93
CA PHE A 20 -18.38 -6.24 -21.77
C PHE A 20 -19.80 -6.82 -21.73
N LYS A 21 -19.96 -8.05 -22.23
CA LYS A 21 -21.24 -8.77 -22.32
C LYS A 21 -21.36 -9.80 -21.20
N GLY A 22 -22.57 -10.03 -20.71
CA GLY A 22 -22.79 -10.94 -19.59
C GLY A 22 -22.62 -10.25 -18.23
N ASN A 23 -22.46 -11.05 -17.19
CA ASN A 23 -22.48 -10.63 -15.81
C ASN A 23 -21.14 -10.07 -15.35
N VAL A 24 -21.20 -9.01 -14.55
CA VAL A 24 -20.02 -8.32 -14.04
C VAL A 24 -19.94 -8.39 -12.52
N GLY A 25 -18.72 -8.60 -12.03
CA GLY A 25 -18.34 -8.41 -10.64
C GLY A 25 -17.39 -7.23 -10.46
N LEU A 26 -17.27 -6.70 -9.25
CA LEU A 26 -16.38 -5.59 -8.94
C LEU A 26 -15.62 -5.83 -7.63
N LEU A 27 -14.30 -5.88 -7.68
CA LEU A 27 -13.40 -5.73 -6.54
C LEU A 27 -13.12 -4.24 -6.33
N CYS A 28 -13.60 -3.68 -5.22
CA CYS A 28 -13.49 -2.26 -4.90
C CYS A 28 -13.45 -2.01 -3.39
N HIS A 29 -13.16 -0.78 -3.00
CA HIS A 29 -13.23 -0.30 -1.62
C HIS A 29 -13.70 1.16 -1.60
N ASN A 30 -13.75 1.79 -0.43
CA ASN A 30 -14.31 3.13 -0.29
C ASN A 30 -13.64 4.21 -1.17
N ALA A 31 -12.35 4.09 -1.51
CA ALA A 31 -11.65 5.04 -2.39
C ALA A 31 -11.83 4.75 -3.90
N SER A 32 -12.64 3.75 -4.24
CA SER A 32 -13.06 3.44 -5.62
C SER A 32 -14.12 4.44 -6.08
N VAL A 33 -13.74 5.71 -6.18
CA VAL A 33 -14.60 6.82 -6.62
C VAL A 33 -14.14 7.35 -7.97
N ASP A 34 -15.10 7.87 -8.74
CA ASP A 34 -14.82 8.65 -9.93
C ASP A 34 -14.42 10.09 -9.57
N SER A 35 -14.07 10.87 -10.58
CA SER A 35 -13.58 12.22 -10.40
C SER A 35 -14.66 13.25 -10.00
N THR A 36 -15.91 12.79 -9.80
CA THR A 36 -17.09 13.52 -9.30
C THR A 36 -17.51 13.10 -7.89
N PHE A 37 -16.70 12.28 -7.20
CA PHE A 37 -17.00 11.70 -5.88
C PHE A 37 -18.11 10.63 -5.89
N SER A 38 -18.46 10.09 -7.05
CA SER A 38 -19.41 8.97 -7.11
C SER A 38 -18.68 7.65 -6.95
N HIS A 39 -19.12 6.83 -5.99
CA HIS A 39 -18.55 5.51 -5.76
C HIS A 39 -18.80 4.56 -6.96
N ALA A 40 -17.83 3.70 -7.28
CA ALA A 40 -17.84 2.79 -8.42
C ALA A 40 -19.09 1.92 -8.48
N ILE A 41 -19.59 1.43 -7.34
CA ILE A 41 -20.86 0.67 -7.28
C ILE A 41 -22.04 1.41 -7.93
N LEU A 42 -22.18 2.72 -7.69
CA LEU A 42 -23.25 3.52 -8.32
C LEU A 42 -23.10 3.52 -9.84
N LYS A 43 -21.87 3.74 -10.31
CA LYS A 43 -21.54 3.77 -11.74
C LYS A 43 -21.70 2.42 -12.41
N PHE A 44 -21.34 1.35 -11.73
CA PHE A 44 -21.56 -0.01 -12.23
C PHE A 44 -23.03 -0.37 -12.29
N LYS A 45 -23.85 0.08 -11.33
CA LYS A 45 -25.32 -0.06 -11.43
C LYS A 45 -25.89 0.73 -12.60
N GLU A 46 -25.44 1.96 -12.84
CA GLU A 46 -25.86 2.77 -13.99
C GLU A 46 -25.50 2.12 -15.33
N ILE A 47 -24.28 1.59 -15.47
CA ILE A 47 -23.73 1.06 -16.73
C ILE A 47 -24.22 -0.37 -17.03
N PHE A 48 -24.19 -1.25 -16.02
CA PHE A 48 -24.41 -2.69 -16.21
C PHE A 48 -25.78 -3.17 -15.69
N ASN A 49 -26.47 -2.35 -14.90
CA ASN A 49 -27.81 -2.62 -14.36
C ASN A 49 -27.91 -4.00 -13.68
N SER A 50 -28.82 -4.87 -14.15
CA SER A 50 -29.06 -6.20 -13.59
C SER A 50 -27.90 -7.17 -13.79
N ARG A 51 -26.95 -6.85 -14.69
CA ARG A 51 -25.74 -7.67 -14.92
C ARG A 51 -24.67 -7.45 -13.84
N PHE A 52 -24.77 -6.39 -13.04
CA PHE A 52 -23.86 -6.19 -11.92
C PHE A 52 -24.35 -6.95 -10.69
N ILE A 53 -23.72 -8.11 -10.46
CA ILE A 53 -24.27 -9.17 -9.60
C ILE A 53 -23.50 -9.39 -8.29
N LYS A 54 -22.22 -9.00 -8.20
CA LYS A 54 -21.35 -9.33 -7.05
C LYS A 54 -20.30 -8.26 -6.80
N VAL A 55 -20.00 -8.01 -5.54
CA VAL A 55 -18.92 -7.12 -5.09
C VAL A 55 -17.93 -7.90 -4.22
N PHE A 56 -16.66 -7.51 -4.31
CA PHE A 56 -15.57 -8.04 -3.49
C PHE A 56 -14.88 -6.87 -2.77
N GLY A 57 -14.52 -7.06 -1.50
CA GLY A 57 -13.74 -6.10 -0.70
C GLY A 57 -12.36 -6.67 -0.33
N PRO A 58 -11.29 -5.87 -0.34
CA PRO A 58 -9.94 -6.31 0.05
C PRO A 58 -9.75 -6.25 1.59
N GLN A 59 -8.50 -6.20 2.06
CA GLN A 59 -8.15 -5.81 3.43
C GLN A 59 -8.82 -4.46 3.80
N HIS A 60 -9.23 -4.31 5.07
CA HIS A 60 -10.12 -3.24 5.57
C HIS A 60 -11.57 -3.27 5.04
N GLY A 61 -11.91 -4.25 4.22
CA GLY A 61 -13.26 -4.47 3.71
C GLY A 61 -13.71 -3.43 2.68
N PHE A 62 -14.91 -3.67 2.15
CA PHE A 62 -15.55 -2.79 1.17
C PHE A 62 -15.75 -1.35 1.71
N SER A 63 -16.21 -1.23 2.96
CA SER A 63 -16.55 0.05 3.61
C SER A 63 -15.35 0.77 4.22
N THR A 64 -14.20 0.10 4.38
CA THR A 64 -12.99 0.69 4.96
C THR A 64 -13.24 1.23 6.38
N ASP A 65 -14.05 0.54 7.18
CA ASP A 65 -14.44 0.90 8.55
C ASP A 65 -13.61 0.21 9.64
N VAL A 66 -12.73 -0.71 9.23
CA VAL A 66 -11.86 -1.48 10.14
C VAL A 66 -10.51 -0.79 10.36
N GLN A 67 -10.32 -0.26 11.56
CA GLN A 67 -9.21 0.65 11.93
C GLN A 67 -7.82 -0.01 11.98
N ASP A 68 -7.72 -1.31 12.24
CA ASP A 68 -6.44 -1.98 12.42
C ASP A 68 -6.22 -3.09 11.37
N ASN A 69 -4.94 -3.36 11.11
CA ASN A 69 -4.53 -4.50 10.29
C ASN A 69 -4.88 -5.81 11.05
N MET A 70 -5.08 -6.92 10.34
CA MET A 70 -5.44 -8.25 10.90
C MET A 70 -6.83 -8.36 11.56
N ILE A 71 -7.72 -7.37 11.40
CA ILE A 71 -9.14 -7.54 11.73
C ILE A 71 -9.87 -7.99 10.46
N GLU A 72 -10.47 -9.18 10.54
CA GLU A 72 -11.23 -9.77 9.45
C GLU A 72 -12.59 -9.07 9.25
N THR A 73 -13.13 -9.12 8.03
CA THR A 73 -14.44 -8.53 7.69
C THR A 73 -15.37 -9.59 7.14
N ASP A 74 -16.60 -9.67 7.64
CA ASP A 74 -17.56 -10.68 7.19
C ASP A 74 -18.10 -10.40 5.78
N HIS A 75 -18.66 -11.45 5.16
CA HIS A 75 -19.52 -11.28 4.00
C HIS A 75 -20.81 -10.55 4.38
N SER A 76 -21.38 -9.79 3.44
CA SER A 76 -22.61 -9.05 3.68
C SER A 76 -23.45 -8.89 2.41
N ILE A 77 -24.62 -8.27 2.55
CA ILE A 77 -25.42 -7.77 1.42
C ILE A 77 -25.46 -6.26 1.55
N HIS A 78 -25.12 -5.55 0.48
CA HIS A 78 -25.19 -4.10 0.49
C HIS A 78 -26.63 -3.65 0.78
N PRO A 79 -26.89 -2.85 1.85
CA PRO A 79 -28.25 -2.59 2.30
C PRO A 79 -29.11 -1.82 1.29
N TYR A 80 -28.50 -0.89 0.55
CA TYR A 80 -29.19 -0.12 -0.49
C TYR A 80 -29.27 -0.85 -1.84
N PHE A 81 -28.15 -1.33 -2.40
CA PHE A 81 -28.12 -1.95 -3.73
C PHE A 81 -28.58 -3.41 -3.78
N ASN A 82 -28.74 -4.05 -2.62
CA ASN A 82 -29.07 -5.47 -2.48
C ASN A 82 -28.17 -6.40 -3.32
N ILE A 83 -26.86 -6.11 -3.32
CA ILE A 83 -25.82 -6.92 -3.98
C ILE A 83 -25.01 -7.66 -2.90
N PRO A 84 -24.69 -8.95 -3.07
CA PRO A 84 -23.72 -9.66 -2.23
C PRO A 84 -22.32 -9.02 -2.27
N ILE A 85 -21.76 -8.78 -1.08
CA ILE A 85 -20.38 -8.34 -0.86
C ILE A 85 -19.61 -9.50 -0.24
N TYR A 86 -18.59 -9.99 -0.94
CA TYR A 86 -17.66 -10.99 -0.44
C TYR A 86 -16.39 -10.30 0.09
N SER A 87 -15.94 -10.69 1.27
CA SER A 87 -14.66 -10.22 1.79
C SER A 87 -13.55 -11.14 1.31
N LEU A 88 -12.46 -10.55 0.79
CA LEU A 88 -11.20 -11.21 0.48
C LEU A 88 -10.17 -10.95 1.58
N TYR A 89 -10.65 -10.74 2.81
CA TYR A 89 -9.85 -10.63 4.01
C TYR A 89 -10.58 -11.23 5.22
N SER A 90 -11.41 -12.25 4.96
CA SER A 90 -12.14 -13.05 5.95
C SER A 90 -11.47 -14.42 6.10
N GLU A 91 -12.22 -15.52 6.04
CA GLU A 91 -11.68 -16.88 5.99
C GLU A 91 -10.73 -17.11 4.80
N THR A 92 -10.81 -16.29 3.76
CA THR A 92 -9.96 -16.38 2.57
C THR A 92 -9.45 -15.02 2.10
N ARG A 93 -8.26 -15.04 1.47
CA ARG A 93 -7.65 -13.89 0.80
C ARG A 93 -7.74 -14.00 -0.73
N ILE A 94 -8.35 -15.08 -1.18
CA ILE A 94 -8.51 -15.47 -2.59
C ILE A 94 -9.99 -15.83 -2.77
N PRO A 95 -10.68 -15.33 -3.80
CA PRO A 95 -12.08 -15.70 -3.98
C PRO A 95 -12.24 -17.20 -4.20
N THR A 96 -13.27 -17.79 -3.62
CA THR A 96 -13.63 -19.19 -3.88
C THR A 96 -14.32 -19.33 -5.24
N ASP A 97 -14.37 -20.55 -5.79
CA ASP A 97 -15.04 -20.79 -7.08
C ASP A 97 -16.53 -20.43 -7.03
N LYS A 98 -17.18 -20.66 -5.88
CA LYS A 98 -18.57 -20.26 -5.62
C LYS A 98 -18.76 -18.74 -5.67
N MET A 99 -17.80 -17.99 -5.13
CA MET A 99 -17.85 -16.53 -5.20
C MET A 99 -17.73 -16.04 -6.65
N LEU A 100 -16.93 -16.71 -7.48
CA LEU A 100 -16.73 -16.35 -8.89
C LEU A 100 -17.85 -16.84 -9.83
N GLU A 101 -18.71 -17.75 -9.38
CA GLU A 101 -19.74 -18.38 -10.22
C GLU A 101 -20.65 -17.35 -10.92
N GLY A 102 -20.86 -17.53 -12.22
CA GLY A 102 -21.74 -16.69 -13.03
C GLY A 102 -21.22 -15.28 -13.30
N ILE A 103 -19.95 -14.97 -12.99
CA ILE A 103 -19.26 -13.76 -13.44
C ILE A 103 -18.59 -14.04 -14.79
N ASP A 104 -18.78 -13.16 -15.77
CA ASP A 104 -18.07 -13.20 -17.07
C ASP A 104 -16.92 -12.18 -17.10
N HIS A 105 -17.12 -11.01 -16.47
CA HIS A 105 -16.13 -9.94 -16.38
C HIS A 105 -15.94 -9.50 -14.92
N LEU A 106 -14.73 -9.58 -14.41
CA LEU A 106 -14.40 -9.13 -13.06
C LEU A 106 -13.54 -7.87 -13.09
N PHE A 107 -14.13 -6.76 -12.68
CA PHE A 107 -13.43 -5.48 -12.62
C PHE A 107 -12.67 -5.34 -11.30
N VAL A 108 -11.48 -4.74 -11.36
CA VAL A 108 -10.68 -4.38 -10.18
C VAL A 108 -10.46 -2.88 -10.22
N ASP A 109 -10.96 -2.19 -9.20
CA ASP A 109 -10.80 -0.75 -9.03
C ASP A 109 -10.31 -0.46 -7.61
N LEU A 110 -9.00 -0.40 -7.39
CA LEU A 110 -8.40 -0.17 -6.07
C LEU A 110 -7.37 0.95 -6.15
N GLN A 111 -7.55 2.01 -5.35
CA GLN A 111 -6.49 2.97 -5.06
C GLN A 111 -5.44 2.34 -4.14
N ASP A 112 -4.29 1.95 -4.72
CA ASP A 112 -3.09 1.54 -4.00
C ASP A 112 -2.24 2.75 -3.57
N VAL A 113 -1.14 2.53 -2.86
CA VAL A 113 -0.30 3.58 -2.27
C VAL A 113 1.15 3.56 -2.76
N GLY A 114 1.51 2.62 -3.66
CA GLY A 114 2.83 2.55 -4.28
C GLY A 114 3.92 1.93 -3.40
N CYS A 115 3.51 1.22 -2.35
CA CYS A 115 4.40 0.64 -1.36
C CYS A 115 4.16 -0.87 -1.25
N ARG A 116 5.25 -1.66 -1.28
CA ARG A 116 5.23 -3.13 -1.31
C ARG A 116 4.32 -3.73 -0.24
N VAL A 117 4.36 -3.19 0.98
CA VAL A 117 3.64 -3.77 2.13
C VAL A 117 2.15 -3.45 2.15
N TYR A 118 1.65 -2.67 1.19
CA TYR A 118 0.23 -2.40 1.04
C TYR A 118 -0.42 -3.52 0.20
N THR A 119 -1.39 -4.22 0.79
CA THR A 119 -1.76 -5.58 0.32
C THR A 119 -2.71 -5.62 -0.89
N TYR A 120 -3.17 -4.47 -1.39
CA TYR A 120 -4.15 -4.43 -2.49
C TYR A 120 -3.58 -4.97 -3.79
N ILE A 121 -2.30 -4.73 -4.07
CA ILE A 121 -1.60 -5.33 -5.21
C ILE A 121 -1.55 -6.86 -5.12
N TYR A 122 -1.43 -7.44 -3.92
CA TYR A 122 -1.42 -8.88 -3.74
C TYR A 122 -2.80 -9.51 -3.82
N THR A 123 -3.82 -8.79 -3.34
CA THR A 123 -5.22 -9.17 -3.59
C THR A 123 -5.49 -9.30 -5.09
N LEU A 124 -4.96 -8.37 -5.90
CA LEU A 124 -5.03 -8.45 -7.36
C LEU A 124 -4.26 -9.64 -7.94
N THR A 125 -2.99 -9.85 -7.57
CA THR A 125 -2.22 -10.95 -8.18
C THR A 125 -2.78 -12.33 -7.82
N LEU A 126 -3.23 -12.51 -6.57
CA LEU A 126 -3.89 -13.74 -6.15
C LEU A 126 -5.24 -13.94 -6.87
N LEU A 127 -5.98 -12.86 -7.12
CA LEU A 127 -7.20 -12.90 -7.92
C LEU A 127 -6.89 -13.35 -9.37
N LEU A 128 -5.83 -12.81 -9.97
CA LEU A 128 -5.39 -13.22 -11.30
C LEU A 128 -5.02 -14.70 -11.30
N ASP A 129 -4.20 -15.17 -10.36
CA ASP A 129 -3.86 -16.60 -10.29
C ASP A 129 -5.11 -17.49 -10.14
N LYS A 130 -6.11 -17.06 -9.36
CA LYS A 130 -7.38 -17.80 -9.23
C LYS A 130 -8.18 -17.87 -10.53
N CYS A 131 -7.98 -16.92 -11.45
CA CYS A 131 -8.68 -16.80 -12.71
C CYS A 131 -7.91 -17.37 -13.92
N SER A 132 -6.68 -17.88 -13.77
CA SER A 132 -5.78 -18.27 -14.88
C SER A 132 -6.34 -19.33 -15.84
N ASN A 133 -7.33 -20.12 -15.43
CA ASN A 133 -8.01 -21.13 -16.26
C ASN A 133 -9.53 -20.97 -16.28
N LYS A 134 -10.04 -19.79 -15.97
CA LYS A 134 -11.48 -19.52 -15.95
C LYS A 134 -11.87 -18.75 -17.20
N ASN A 135 -13.11 -18.96 -17.65
CA ASN A 135 -13.72 -18.13 -18.68
C ASN A 135 -14.21 -16.80 -18.08
N ILE A 136 -13.31 -16.09 -17.40
CA ILE A 136 -13.54 -14.80 -16.75
C ILE A 136 -12.49 -13.85 -17.29
N GLU A 137 -12.91 -12.74 -17.89
CA GLU A 137 -12.01 -11.64 -18.20
C GLU A 137 -11.83 -10.79 -16.94
N VAL A 138 -10.59 -10.56 -16.51
CA VAL A 138 -10.26 -9.65 -15.41
C VAL A 138 -9.88 -8.30 -15.98
N ILE A 139 -10.54 -7.23 -15.52
CA ILE A 139 -10.34 -5.87 -16.03
C ILE A 139 -9.84 -4.96 -14.92
N VAL A 140 -8.60 -4.51 -15.01
CA VAL A 140 -8.03 -3.54 -14.06
C VAL A 140 -8.35 -2.12 -14.53
N LEU A 141 -9.10 -1.39 -13.71
CA LEU A 141 -9.32 0.05 -13.85
C LEU A 141 -8.14 0.75 -13.21
N ASP A 142 -7.18 1.18 -14.04
CA ASP A 142 -5.91 1.64 -13.51
C ASP A 142 -6.03 2.97 -12.74
N ARG A 143 -5.17 3.15 -11.73
CA ARG A 143 -5.19 4.30 -10.84
C ARG A 143 -3.78 4.86 -10.60
N PRO A 144 -3.66 6.17 -10.27
CA PRO A 144 -2.37 6.79 -10.01
C PRO A 144 -1.63 6.10 -8.88
N ASN A 145 -0.34 5.86 -9.05
CA ASN A 145 0.55 5.66 -7.91
C ASN A 145 0.71 7.02 -7.19
N PRO A 146 0.28 7.16 -5.92
CA PRO A 146 0.24 8.47 -5.26
C PRO A 146 1.62 9.02 -4.91
N ILE A 147 2.63 8.14 -4.83
CA ILE A 147 4.03 8.50 -4.61
C ILE A 147 4.86 8.44 -5.89
N ASN A 148 4.22 8.70 -7.03
CA ASN A 148 4.80 8.76 -8.38
C ASN A 148 5.25 7.40 -8.96
N GLY A 149 5.54 7.39 -10.26
CA GLY A 149 6.02 6.23 -11.00
C GLY A 149 7.48 6.31 -11.45
N ILE A 150 8.24 7.32 -11.02
CA ILE A 150 9.66 7.51 -11.41
C ILE A 150 10.60 6.93 -10.36
N ASP A 151 10.32 7.23 -9.09
CA ASP A 151 11.19 6.87 -8.00
C ASP A 151 10.97 5.41 -7.61
N ILE A 152 12.07 4.67 -7.52
CA ILE A 152 12.11 3.28 -7.06
C ILE A 152 13.14 3.24 -5.93
N GLU A 153 12.79 2.60 -4.81
CA GLU A 153 13.60 2.65 -3.58
C GLU A 153 13.37 1.42 -2.69
N GLY A 154 14.43 0.99 -2.03
CA GLY A 154 14.45 -0.11 -1.07
C GLY A 154 14.83 -1.45 -1.66
N ASN A 155 15.09 -2.41 -0.78
CA ASN A 155 15.56 -3.74 -1.17
C ASN A 155 14.49 -4.56 -1.89
N ILE A 156 14.92 -5.44 -2.78
CA ILE A 156 14.08 -6.50 -3.34
C ILE A 156 13.75 -7.51 -2.24
N LEU A 157 12.48 -7.94 -2.18
CA LEU A 157 12.02 -9.00 -1.28
C LEU A 157 12.75 -10.31 -1.60
N GLU A 158 13.30 -10.96 -0.57
CA GLU A 158 13.86 -12.30 -0.69
C GLU A 158 12.78 -13.37 -0.47
N LYS A 159 12.81 -14.43 -1.28
CA LYS A 159 11.76 -15.47 -1.34
C LYS A 159 11.40 -16.07 0.02
N GLN A 160 12.37 -16.27 0.90
CA GLN A 160 12.15 -16.84 2.23
C GLN A 160 11.38 -15.92 3.20
N PHE A 161 11.16 -14.65 2.84
CA PHE A 161 10.33 -13.70 3.58
C PHE A 161 9.01 -13.38 2.87
N GLU A 162 8.66 -14.13 1.81
CA GLU A 162 7.37 -14.01 1.14
C GLU A 162 6.20 -14.18 2.12
N SER A 163 5.22 -13.27 2.05
CA SER A 163 4.05 -13.22 2.92
C SER A 163 2.92 -12.40 2.26
N PHE A 164 1.78 -12.26 2.93
CA PHE A 164 0.67 -11.45 2.41
C PHE A 164 0.99 -9.95 2.31
N VAL A 165 1.98 -9.44 3.07
CA VAL A 165 2.48 -8.06 2.96
C VAL A 165 3.74 -7.95 2.08
N GLY A 166 4.05 -9.00 1.33
CA GLY A 166 5.26 -9.05 0.51
C GLY A 166 5.27 -10.34 -0.28
N LEU A 167 4.56 -10.41 -1.41
CA LEU A 167 4.42 -11.65 -2.18
C LEU A 167 5.38 -11.75 -3.38
N HIS A 168 5.79 -10.61 -3.92
CA HIS A 168 6.55 -10.54 -5.17
C HIS A 168 7.91 -9.87 -4.95
N PRO A 169 8.95 -10.23 -5.74
CA PRO A 169 10.30 -9.68 -5.63
C PRO A 169 10.38 -8.25 -6.16
N ILE A 170 9.70 -7.32 -5.48
CA ILE A 170 9.67 -5.89 -5.79
C ILE A 170 10.30 -5.08 -4.65
N PRO A 171 10.78 -3.86 -4.93
CA PRO A 171 11.33 -2.99 -3.89
C PRO A 171 10.23 -2.32 -3.07
N MET A 172 10.59 -1.77 -1.90
CA MET A 172 9.63 -1.16 -0.97
C MET A 172 8.79 -0.06 -1.63
N ARG A 173 9.42 0.83 -2.40
CA ARG A 173 8.74 1.78 -3.31
C ARG A 173 8.97 1.29 -4.72
N HIS A 174 7.94 0.70 -5.32
CA HIS A 174 8.06 -0.03 -6.58
C HIS A 174 7.81 0.83 -7.84
N GLY A 175 7.18 2.00 -7.70
CA GLY A 175 7.01 2.95 -8.81
C GLY A 175 6.09 2.47 -9.94
N MET A 176 5.20 1.50 -9.65
CA MET A 176 4.20 0.98 -10.60
C MET A 176 2.80 1.47 -10.29
N THR A 177 1.94 1.61 -11.30
CA THR A 177 0.49 1.63 -11.10
C THR A 177 -0.05 0.23 -10.83
N ILE A 178 -1.29 0.10 -10.36
CA ILE A 178 -1.91 -1.21 -10.12
C ILE A 178 -2.09 -2.01 -11.43
N GLY A 179 -2.35 -1.32 -12.54
CA GLY A 179 -2.37 -1.93 -13.88
C GLY A 179 -1.00 -2.45 -14.33
N GLU A 180 0.07 -1.70 -14.03
CA GLU A 180 1.45 -2.15 -14.29
C GLU A 180 1.83 -3.36 -13.43
N VAL A 181 1.37 -3.44 -12.17
CA VAL A 181 1.54 -4.65 -11.34
C VAL A 181 0.84 -5.86 -11.98
N ALA A 182 -0.39 -5.69 -12.49
CA ALA A 182 -1.11 -6.76 -13.18
C ALA A 182 -0.33 -7.31 -14.37
N LEU A 183 0.25 -6.42 -15.18
CA LEU A 183 1.06 -6.80 -16.35
C LEU A 183 2.37 -7.45 -15.94
N MET A 184 3.04 -6.93 -14.91
CA MET A 184 4.27 -7.53 -14.38
C MET A 184 4.00 -8.96 -13.88
N HIS A 185 2.90 -9.16 -13.13
CA HIS A 185 2.46 -10.47 -12.68
C HIS A 185 2.27 -11.44 -13.85
N GLN A 186 1.51 -11.05 -14.86
CA GLN A 186 1.23 -11.90 -16.03
C GLN A 186 2.46 -12.19 -16.91
N SER A 187 3.48 -11.33 -16.86
CA SER A 187 4.71 -11.53 -17.63
C SER A 187 5.75 -12.37 -16.90
N LEU A 188 5.84 -12.26 -15.57
CA LEU A 188 7.01 -12.73 -14.81
C LEU A 188 6.69 -13.67 -13.64
N TRP A 189 5.54 -13.55 -13.01
CA TRP A 189 5.26 -14.23 -11.73
C TRP A 189 4.17 -15.29 -11.84
N ALA A 190 3.20 -15.09 -12.73
CA ALA A 190 2.10 -16.01 -12.94
C ALA A 190 2.61 -17.32 -13.58
N THR A 191 2.14 -18.45 -13.06
CA THR A 191 2.39 -19.77 -13.69
C THR A 191 1.59 -19.90 -14.98
N GLU A 192 0.37 -19.37 -15.00
CA GLU A 192 -0.53 -19.38 -16.14
C GLU A 192 -1.20 -18.01 -16.29
N LYS A 193 -1.48 -17.62 -17.54
CA LYS A 193 -2.03 -16.31 -17.84
C LYS A 193 -3.55 -16.31 -17.73
N THR A 194 -4.06 -15.28 -17.07
CA THR A 194 -5.49 -14.90 -17.07
C THR A 194 -5.80 -14.08 -18.30
N ASN A 195 -7.05 -14.13 -18.75
CA ASN A 195 -7.58 -13.15 -19.70
C ASN A 195 -7.65 -11.77 -19.03
N LEU A 196 -6.54 -11.01 -19.11
CA LEU A 196 -6.37 -9.70 -18.47
C LEU A 196 -6.54 -8.57 -19.48
N LYS A 197 -7.31 -7.55 -19.07
CA LYS A 197 -7.38 -6.25 -19.73
C LYS A 197 -7.09 -5.13 -18.74
N VAL A 198 -6.35 -4.11 -19.16
CA VAL A 198 -6.13 -2.89 -18.36
C VAL A 198 -6.77 -1.70 -19.07
N ILE A 199 -7.68 -1.00 -18.38
CA ILE A 199 -8.19 0.29 -18.83
C ILE A 199 -7.24 1.36 -18.29
N LYS A 200 -6.39 1.87 -19.20
CA LYS A 200 -5.38 2.89 -18.88
C LYS A 200 -6.04 4.21 -18.46
N MET A 201 -5.37 4.92 -17.56
CA MET A 201 -5.68 6.31 -17.25
C MET A 201 -5.42 7.22 -18.45
N LEU A 202 -6.05 8.39 -18.43
CA LEU A 202 -5.69 9.49 -19.33
C LEU A 202 -5.01 10.61 -18.54
N ASN A 203 -4.02 11.25 -19.17
CA ASN A 203 -3.25 12.40 -18.66
C ASN A 203 -2.36 12.14 -17.44
N TRP A 204 -2.37 10.95 -16.83
CA TRP A 204 -1.40 10.61 -15.80
C TRP A 204 0.00 10.53 -16.41
N LYS A 205 0.98 11.03 -15.67
CA LYS A 205 2.39 10.93 -16.04
C LYS A 205 3.17 10.45 -14.83
N ARG A 206 4.23 9.69 -15.06
CA ARG A 206 5.00 9.05 -13.99
C ARG A 206 5.55 10.03 -12.97
N GLU A 207 5.87 11.27 -13.35
CA GLU A 207 6.41 12.28 -12.43
C GLU A 207 5.37 12.87 -11.46
N MET A 208 4.08 12.60 -11.67
CA MET A 208 3.00 13.13 -10.83
C MET A 208 2.97 12.45 -9.47
N PHE A 209 3.03 13.25 -8.41
CA PHE A 209 2.48 12.88 -7.10
C PHE A 209 0.97 13.03 -7.12
N PHE A 210 0.27 12.45 -6.13
CA PHE A 210 -1.19 12.44 -6.11
C PHE A 210 -1.80 13.85 -6.25
N GLU A 211 -1.25 14.86 -5.58
CA GLU A 211 -1.76 16.24 -5.66
C GLU A 211 -1.72 16.83 -7.08
N ASN A 212 -0.82 16.34 -7.95
CA ASN A 212 -0.70 16.82 -9.32
C ASN A 212 -1.82 16.27 -10.22
N THR A 213 -2.49 15.20 -9.81
CA THR A 213 -3.55 14.54 -10.58
C THR A 213 -4.85 15.35 -10.62
N LYS A 214 -5.05 16.22 -9.61
CA LYS A 214 -6.29 16.95 -9.33
C LYS A 214 -7.51 16.04 -9.08
N LEU A 215 -7.26 14.79 -8.68
CA LEU A 215 -8.28 13.85 -8.21
C LEU A 215 -8.55 14.07 -6.72
N PRO A 216 -9.74 13.72 -6.23
CA PRO A 216 -10.00 13.72 -4.80
C PRO A 216 -9.23 12.59 -4.11
N TRP A 217 -8.60 12.91 -2.98
CA TRP A 217 -8.05 11.87 -2.10
C TRP A 217 -9.16 11.35 -1.21
N ILE A 218 -9.56 10.10 -1.43
CA ILE A 218 -10.35 9.32 -0.49
C ILE A 218 -9.40 8.34 0.17
N LEU A 219 -9.45 8.26 1.50
CA LEU A 219 -8.56 7.40 2.28
C LEU A 219 -8.70 5.94 1.83
N PRO A 220 -7.62 5.29 1.36
CA PRO A 220 -7.69 3.90 0.92
C PRO A 220 -7.70 2.93 2.10
N SER A 221 -7.27 3.37 3.28
CA SER A 221 -7.40 2.71 4.59
C SER A 221 -7.58 3.76 5.70
N PRO A 222 -8.15 3.39 6.88
CA PRO A 222 -8.51 4.38 7.92
C PRO A 222 -7.36 5.26 8.40
N ASN A 223 -6.16 4.69 8.49
CA ASN A 223 -4.98 5.38 8.98
C ASN A 223 -4.17 6.06 7.86
N LEU A 224 -4.58 5.96 6.59
CA LEU A 224 -3.98 6.71 5.49
C LEU A 224 -4.90 7.85 5.01
N ALA A 225 -5.26 8.70 5.96
CA ALA A 225 -6.27 9.74 5.78
C ALA A 225 -5.87 10.83 4.74
N ARG A 226 -4.57 11.03 4.49
CA ARG A 226 -4.06 12.09 3.62
C ARG A 226 -3.12 11.53 2.55
N ALA A 227 -3.16 12.13 1.36
CA ALA A 227 -2.21 11.81 0.28
C ALA A 227 -0.74 12.02 0.68
N GLU A 228 -0.49 13.01 1.55
CA GLU A 228 0.86 13.25 2.10
C GLU A 228 1.35 12.06 2.93
N SER A 229 0.46 11.40 3.69
CA SER A 229 0.79 10.22 4.49
C SER A 229 1.22 9.04 3.61
N ALA A 230 0.75 8.96 2.36
CA ALA A 230 1.24 7.96 1.41
C ALA A 230 2.74 8.15 1.11
N CYS A 231 3.25 9.38 1.12
CA CYS A 231 4.66 9.68 0.91
C CYS A 231 5.53 9.26 2.10
N THR A 232 5.04 9.40 3.34
CA THR A 232 5.76 8.98 4.55
C THR A 232 5.57 7.50 4.87
N PHE A 233 4.54 6.85 4.34
CA PHE A 233 4.20 5.46 4.62
C PHE A 233 5.37 4.47 4.44
N PRO A 234 6.18 4.50 3.35
CA PRO A 234 7.31 3.58 3.22
C PRO A 234 8.39 3.76 4.30
N ALA A 235 8.39 4.88 5.02
CA ALA A 235 9.25 5.12 6.17
C ALA A 235 8.60 4.63 7.47
N THR A 236 7.33 4.97 7.67
CA THR A 236 6.65 4.81 8.97
C THR A 236 6.02 3.43 9.17
N VAL A 237 5.67 2.72 8.10
CA VAL A 237 5.11 1.35 8.19
C VAL A 237 6.08 0.36 8.83
N LEU A 238 7.39 0.57 8.69
CA LEU A 238 8.41 -0.28 9.28
C LEU A 238 8.32 -0.35 10.82
N PHE A 239 7.79 0.69 11.46
CA PHE A 239 7.59 0.72 12.90
C PHE A 239 6.50 -0.24 13.38
N GLU A 240 5.64 -0.77 12.49
CA GLU A 240 4.75 -1.89 12.80
C GLU A 240 5.53 -3.13 13.31
N GLY A 241 6.79 -3.28 12.89
CA GLY A 241 7.72 -4.30 13.38
C GLY A 241 8.39 -4.00 14.72
N THR A 242 7.94 -2.96 15.44
CA THR A 242 8.54 -2.50 16.71
C THR A 242 7.47 -2.22 17.76
N ASN A 243 7.90 -1.96 19.00
CA ASN A 243 7.05 -1.41 20.06
C ASN A 243 6.80 0.10 19.95
N LEU A 244 7.37 0.82 18.98
CA LEU A 244 7.12 2.26 18.81
C LEU A 244 5.81 2.50 18.06
N SER A 245 5.07 3.54 18.45
CA SER A 245 3.85 3.96 17.77
C SER A 245 4.20 4.70 16.49
N GLU A 246 3.58 4.30 15.39
CA GLU A 246 3.56 4.98 14.08
C GLU A 246 2.40 5.99 13.94
N GLY A 247 1.83 6.43 15.08
CA GLY A 247 0.82 7.48 15.13
C GLY A 247 -0.63 7.03 14.93
N ARG A 248 -0.89 5.72 14.78
CA ARG A 248 -2.27 5.19 14.86
C ARG A 248 -2.89 5.58 16.20
N GLY A 249 -4.19 5.90 16.20
CA GLY A 249 -4.84 6.50 17.37
C GLY A 249 -4.69 8.02 17.48
N THR A 250 -4.19 8.71 16.45
CA THR A 250 -4.07 10.17 16.45
C THR A 250 -4.69 10.78 15.19
N SER A 251 -4.65 12.11 15.07
CA SER A 251 -5.06 12.83 13.86
C SER A 251 -3.99 12.86 12.76
N GLN A 252 -2.80 12.30 13.01
CA GLN A 252 -1.67 12.28 12.06
C GLN A 252 -1.00 10.89 11.95
N PRO A 253 -1.78 9.81 11.76
CA PRO A 253 -1.21 8.47 11.60
C PRO A 253 -0.23 8.43 10.42
N LEU A 254 0.82 7.61 10.56
CA LEU A 254 1.84 7.37 9.54
C LEU A 254 2.68 8.61 9.15
N GLU A 255 2.52 9.74 9.86
CA GLU A 255 3.37 10.94 9.77
C GLU A 255 4.24 11.15 11.03
N ILE A 256 3.91 10.47 12.13
CA ILE A 256 4.55 10.62 13.44
C ILE A 256 5.06 9.29 13.97
N VAL A 257 6.12 9.33 14.76
CA VAL A 257 6.69 8.15 15.44
C VAL A 257 7.01 8.51 16.89
N GLY A 258 6.72 7.62 17.85
CA GLY A 258 7.01 7.88 19.25
C GLY A 258 6.85 6.70 20.20
N HIS A 259 7.27 6.93 21.45
CA HIS A 259 7.24 5.96 22.56
C HIS A 259 7.14 6.71 23.91
N PRO A 260 6.50 6.14 24.95
CA PRO A 260 6.37 6.80 26.26
C PRO A 260 7.70 7.12 26.97
N LYS A 261 8.79 6.46 26.57
CA LYS A 261 10.13 6.67 27.13
C LYS A 261 10.94 7.77 26.44
N ILE A 262 10.41 8.36 25.38
CA ILE A 262 11.10 9.43 24.65
C ILE A 262 10.82 10.78 25.32
N GLU A 263 11.87 11.52 25.66
CA GLU A 263 11.79 12.97 25.79
C GLU A 263 12.15 13.60 24.42
N PRO A 264 11.19 14.23 23.71
CA PRO A 264 11.34 14.61 22.31
C PRO A 264 12.54 15.51 22.00
N TYR A 265 12.82 16.51 22.85
CA TYR A 265 13.85 17.51 22.56
C TYR A 265 15.23 16.97 22.84
N SER A 266 15.43 16.24 23.94
CA SER A 266 16.68 15.56 24.27
C SER A 266 17.01 14.52 23.23
N LEU A 267 16.04 13.71 22.79
CA LEU A 267 16.23 12.75 21.70
C LEU A 267 16.72 13.46 20.44
N TYR A 268 16.07 14.55 20.06
CA TYR A 268 16.44 15.30 18.86
C TYR A 268 17.85 15.90 18.96
N ILE A 269 18.16 16.63 20.04
CA ILE A 269 19.44 17.33 20.21
C ILE A 269 20.59 16.32 20.34
N LYS A 270 20.41 15.25 21.11
CA LYS A 270 21.49 14.30 21.44
C LYS A 270 21.73 13.27 20.33
N HIS A 271 20.70 12.84 19.62
CA HIS A 271 20.79 11.72 18.69
C HIS A 271 20.52 12.11 17.24
N PHE A 272 19.57 13.00 16.95
CA PHE A 272 19.18 13.24 15.56
C PHE A 272 19.88 14.43 14.89
N GLU A 273 20.15 15.52 15.61
CA GLU A 273 20.61 16.76 14.98
C GLU A 273 21.89 16.57 14.15
N GLN A 274 22.87 15.85 14.70
CA GLN A 274 24.12 15.56 14.01
C GLN A 274 23.98 14.36 13.07
N SER A 275 23.36 13.26 13.51
CA SER A 275 23.17 12.06 12.66
C SER A 275 22.42 12.35 11.36
N ILE A 276 21.43 13.26 11.36
CA ILE A 276 20.74 13.68 10.13
C ILE A 276 21.70 14.40 9.17
N LYS A 277 22.56 15.29 9.67
CA LYS A 277 23.56 15.99 8.84
C LYS A 277 24.55 14.99 8.24
N ASP A 278 25.02 14.06 9.06
CA ASP A 278 26.00 13.04 8.65
C ASP A 278 25.42 12.02 7.68
N SER A 279 24.12 11.72 7.78
CA SER A 279 23.41 10.80 6.88
C SER A 279 23.37 11.27 5.43
N LYS A 280 23.51 12.59 5.20
CA LYS A 280 23.33 13.26 3.88
C LYS A 280 21.95 13.05 3.24
N LEU A 281 20.98 12.45 3.95
CA LEU A 281 19.60 12.34 3.51
C LEU A 281 18.96 13.73 3.39
N LYS A 282 18.09 13.91 2.40
CA LYS A 282 17.49 15.21 2.05
C LYS A 282 15.97 15.10 1.92
N GLY A 283 15.32 16.27 1.79
CA GLY A 283 13.89 16.34 1.50
C GLY A 283 12.98 16.09 2.69
N PHE A 284 13.52 16.01 3.92
CA PHE A 284 12.73 15.91 5.14
C PHE A 284 13.29 16.76 6.28
N LYS A 285 12.46 16.98 7.30
CA LYS A 285 12.83 17.39 8.65
C LYS A 285 12.08 16.52 9.64
N ILE A 286 12.65 16.30 10.81
CA ILE A 286 11.89 15.75 11.95
C ILE A 286 11.64 16.88 12.94
N ARG A 287 10.42 16.96 13.46
CA ARG A 287 10.01 17.98 14.44
C ARG A 287 9.61 17.28 15.74
N PRO A 288 10.28 17.56 16.87
CA PRO A 288 9.91 17.00 18.17
C PRO A 288 8.45 17.29 18.51
N ILE A 289 7.73 16.27 19.01
CA ILE A 289 6.33 16.39 19.45
C ILE A 289 6.03 15.45 20.62
N THR A 290 4.91 15.71 21.29
CA THR A 290 4.24 14.79 22.20
C THR A 290 2.83 14.51 21.68
N PHE A 291 2.36 13.27 21.78
CA PHE A 291 1.02 12.88 21.33
C PHE A 291 0.45 11.76 22.20
N LEU A 292 -0.88 11.58 22.15
CA LEU A 292 -1.62 10.58 22.90
C LEU A 292 -2.44 9.72 21.92
N PRO A 293 -2.03 8.46 21.66
CA PRO A 293 -2.84 7.51 20.91
C PRO A 293 -4.14 7.15 21.64
N THR A 294 -5.26 7.10 20.92
CA THR A 294 -6.57 6.68 21.44
C THR A 294 -6.91 5.21 21.17
N PHE A 295 -6.10 4.52 20.36
CA PHE A 295 -6.15 3.07 20.13
C PHE A 295 -4.76 2.55 19.71
N GLN A 296 -4.61 1.23 19.60
CA GLN A 296 -3.36 0.54 19.21
C GLN A 296 -2.21 0.75 20.22
N LYS A 297 -0.95 0.87 19.76
CA LYS A 297 0.24 0.92 20.60
C LYS A 297 0.20 2.17 21.49
N HIS A 298 0.50 1.97 22.78
CA HIS A 298 0.51 3.03 23.80
C HIS A 298 -0.84 3.76 23.90
N CYS A 299 -1.95 3.07 23.62
CA CYS A 299 -3.30 3.59 23.82
C CYS A 299 -3.46 4.18 25.23
N ASN A 300 -3.94 5.44 25.28
CA ASN A 300 -4.12 6.22 26.50
C ASN A 300 -2.84 6.48 27.31
N ILE A 301 -1.66 6.36 26.69
CA ILE A 301 -0.37 6.71 27.27
C ILE A 301 0.31 7.79 26.41
N VAL A 302 0.79 8.85 27.05
CA VAL A 302 1.49 9.94 26.35
C VAL A 302 2.82 9.44 25.78
N CYS A 303 3.02 9.66 24.49
CA CYS A 303 4.25 9.36 23.76
C CYS A 303 5.02 10.64 23.45
N GLY A 304 6.32 10.66 23.74
CA GLY A 304 7.24 11.59 23.10
C GLY A 304 7.73 11.03 21.77
N GLY A 305 8.11 11.90 20.84
CA GLY A 305 8.57 11.47 19.53
C GLY A 305 8.80 12.63 18.57
N PHE A 306 8.56 12.40 17.28
CA PHE A 306 8.68 13.41 16.25
C PHE A 306 7.65 13.22 15.13
N GLN A 307 7.36 14.30 14.42
CA GLN A 307 6.68 14.28 13.13
C GLN A 307 7.72 14.37 11.99
N ILE A 308 7.55 13.56 10.96
CA ILE A 308 8.31 13.67 9.71
C ILE A 308 7.62 14.69 8.81
N HIS A 309 8.34 15.76 8.45
CA HIS A 309 7.91 16.79 7.51
C HIS A 309 8.63 16.60 6.19
N ILE A 310 7.89 16.43 5.10
CA ILE A 310 8.48 16.39 3.76
C ILE A 310 8.74 17.83 3.29
N THR A 311 10.01 18.17 3.10
CA THR A 311 10.43 19.50 2.61
C THR A 311 10.66 19.54 1.11
N ASN A 312 10.97 18.40 0.50
CA ASN A 312 11.07 18.26 -0.95
C ASN A 312 10.88 16.80 -1.39
N LYS A 313 9.72 16.51 -1.98
CA LYS A 313 9.31 15.17 -2.46
C LYS A 313 10.26 14.55 -3.49
N LYS A 314 10.97 15.35 -4.29
CA LYS A 314 11.92 14.84 -5.31
C LYS A 314 13.21 14.28 -4.71
N THR A 315 13.57 14.75 -3.52
CA THR A 315 14.79 14.34 -2.82
C THR A 315 14.53 13.47 -1.60
N PHE A 316 13.26 13.38 -1.18
CA PHE A 316 12.85 12.56 -0.05
C PHE A 316 12.88 11.08 -0.44
N ARG A 317 13.63 10.31 0.34
CA ARG A 317 13.83 8.86 0.18
C ARG A 317 13.22 8.15 1.39
N PRO A 318 11.90 7.90 1.41
CA PRO A 318 11.20 7.46 2.62
C PRO A 318 11.71 6.14 3.18
N TRP A 319 12.04 5.15 2.36
CA TRP A 319 12.55 3.88 2.87
C TRP A 319 13.91 4.08 3.55
N ARG A 320 14.86 4.80 2.93
CA ARG A 320 16.16 5.11 3.54
C ARG A 320 16.00 5.91 4.83
N VAL A 321 15.08 6.88 4.85
CA VAL A 321 14.76 7.67 6.05
C VAL A 321 14.19 6.77 7.15
N GLY A 322 13.28 5.85 6.83
CA GLY A 322 12.73 4.88 7.77
C GLY A 322 13.79 3.99 8.39
N GLN A 323 14.67 3.37 7.57
CA GLN A 323 15.77 2.54 8.06
C GLN A 323 16.72 3.34 8.96
N PHE A 324 17.12 4.53 8.52
CA PHE A 324 17.96 5.43 9.31
C PHE A 324 17.35 5.74 10.67
N ILE A 325 16.08 6.17 10.70
CA ILE A 325 15.40 6.54 11.95
C ILE A 325 15.26 5.33 12.88
N ILE A 326 14.92 4.14 12.36
CA ILE A 326 14.84 2.92 13.18
C ILE A 326 16.19 2.62 13.81
N ARG A 327 17.29 2.72 13.05
CA ARG A 327 18.64 2.53 13.59
C ARG A 327 18.95 3.51 14.72
N GLU A 328 18.74 4.80 14.50
CA GLU A 328 19.01 5.80 15.54
C GLU A 328 18.16 5.57 16.80
N LEU A 329 16.88 5.18 16.64
CA LEU A 329 15.99 4.90 17.77
C LEU A 329 16.37 3.62 18.52
N TYR A 330 16.78 2.56 17.80
CA TYR A 330 17.27 1.32 18.41
C TYR A 330 18.41 1.61 19.39
N HIS A 331 19.41 2.39 18.95
CA HIS A 331 20.58 2.72 19.77
C HIS A 331 20.30 3.79 20.82
N ALA A 332 19.39 4.74 20.56
CA ALA A 332 19.04 5.79 21.52
C ALA A 332 18.20 5.28 22.70
N LEU A 333 17.32 4.29 22.45
CA LEU A 333 16.41 3.74 23.46
C LEU A 333 16.97 2.51 24.18
N GLY A 334 17.93 1.79 23.57
CA GLY A 334 18.50 0.58 24.15
C GLY A 334 17.42 -0.42 24.56
N ASN A 335 17.36 -0.76 25.84
CA ASN A 335 16.39 -1.73 26.38
C ASN A 335 14.91 -1.31 26.22
N ASP A 336 14.62 -0.03 26.03
CA ASP A 336 13.25 0.46 25.80
C ASP A 336 12.78 0.25 24.34
N PHE A 337 13.71 -0.03 23.41
CA PHE A 337 13.36 -0.47 22.05
C PHE A 337 13.17 -1.98 22.02
N GLN A 338 12.07 -2.43 21.43
CA GLN A 338 11.82 -3.86 21.22
C GLN A 338 11.31 -4.10 19.80
N TRP A 339 11.92 -5.07 19.12
CA TRP A 339 11.31 -5.68 17.95
C TRP A 339 9.99 -6.34 18.37
N LYS A 340 8.96 -6.21 17.53
CA LYS A 340 7.70 -6.92 17.75
C LYS A 340 7.96 -8.42 17.58
N ASN A 341 7.40 -9.24 18.45
CA ASN A 341 7.45 -10.70 18.27
C ASN A 341 6.33 -11.16 17.32
N PRO A 342 6.49 -12.29 16.61
CA PRO A 342 5.38 -12.90 15.89
C PRO A 342 4.21 -13.22 16.84
N PRO A 343 2.97 -13.32 16.31
CA PRO A 343 2.63 -13.32 14.89
C PRO A 343 2.44 -11.93 14.26
N TYR A 344 2.51 -11.89 12.94
CA TYR A 344 2.17 -10.72 12.13
C TYR A 344 1.65 -11.14 10.75
N GLU A 345 0.45 -10.68 10.39
CA GLU A 345 -0.19 -10.96 9.08
C GLU A 345 -0.12 -12.45 8.72
N TYR A 346 -0.54 -13.31 9.66
CA TYR A 346 -0.58 -14.78 9.55
C TYR A 346 0.79 -15.48 9.44
N ASN A 347 1.90 -14.75 9.58
CA ASN A 347 3.21 -15.34 9.82
C ASN A 347 3.43 -15.51 11.33
N HIS A 348 3.74 -16.74 11.76
CA HIS A 348 3.87 -17.10 13.19
C HIS A 348 5.31 -17.35 13.64
N THR A 349 6.30 -17.24 12.74
CA THR A 349 7.68 -17.69 13.01
C THR A 349 8.72 -16.60 12.83
N GLN A 350 8.57 -15.74 11.82
CA GLN A 350 9.54 -14.70 11.50
C GLN A 350 9.22 -13.40 12.21
N LEU A 351 10.25 -12.60 12.51
CA LEU A 351 10.05 -11.28 13.09
C LEU A 351 9.31 -10.38 12.10
N PRO A 352 8.31 -9.60 12.54
CA PRO A 352 7.54 -8.73 11.67
C PRO A 352 8.40 -7.69 10.93
N ILE A 353 9.48 -7.20 11.54
CA ILE A 353 10.40 -6.28 10.85
C ILE A 353 11.10 -6.94 9.65
N ASP A 354 11.45 -8.23 9.76
CA ASP A 354 12.11 -8.97 8.69
C ASP A 354 11.11 -9.26 7.55
N ILE A 355 9.84 -9.50 7.89
CA ILE A 355 8.74 -9.65 6.94
C ILE A 355 8.44 -8.34 6.20
N LEU A 356 8.33 -7.22 6.92
CA LEU A 356 8.12 -5.90 6.32
C LEU A 356 9.27 -5.52 5.38
N ASN A 357 10.50 -5.75 5.81
CA ASN A 357 11.70 -5.52 5.01
C ASN A 357 11.90 -6.55 3.90
N GLY A 358 11.30 -7.73 4.00
CA GLY A 358 11.53 -8.82 3.06
C GLY A 358 12.95 -9.39 3.11
N THR A 359 13.64 -9.18 4.23
CA THR A 359 15.01 -9.64 4.52
C THR A 359 15.31 -9.40 6.00
N ASP A 360 16.12 -10.25 6.63
CA ASP A 360 16.64 -10.06 7.98
C ASP A 360 17.90 -9.19 8.02
N LYS A 361 18.55 -9.00 6.88
CA LYS A 361 19.81 -8.25 6.77
C LYS A 361 19.68 -6.80 7.23
N LEU A 362 18.50 -6.18 7.03
CA LEU A 362 18.25 -4.80 7.46
C LEU A 362 18.10 -4.68 8.98
N ARG A 363 17.50 -5.69 9.64
CA ARG A 363 17.46 -5.75 11.11
C ARG A 363 18.88 -5.89 11.66
N HIS A 364 19.71 -6.74 11.06
CA HIS A 364 21.11 -6.88 11.46
C HIS A 364 21.94 -5.61 11.18
N TRP A 365 21.69 -4.92 10.07
CA TRP A 365 22.29 -3.61 9.78
C TRP A 365 21.94 -2.56 10.86
N VAL A 366 20.69 -2.57 11.35
CA VAL A 366 20.25 -1.75 12.49
C VAL A 366 21.01 -2.14 13.77
N GLU A 367 20.97 -3.42 14.14
CA GLU A 367 21.54 -3.94 15.40
C GLU A 367 23.06 -3.70 15.48
N ASN A 368 23.77 -3.85 14.37
CA ASN A 368 25.21 -3.66 14.28
C ASN A 368 25.65 -2.19 14.17
N ASN A 369 24.70 -1.25 14.15
CA ASN A 369 24.95 0.18 13.93
C ASN A 369 25.78 0.46 12.66
N GLU A 370 25.47 -0.26 11.57
CA GLU A 370 26.24 -0.14 10.34
C GLU A 370 26.02 1.21 9.65
N LYS A 371 27.00 1.61 8.83
CA LYS A 371 26.99 2.92 8.16
C LYS A 371 25.85 3.01 7.13
N ILE A 372 25.36 4.23 6.90
CA ILE A 372 24.23 4.48 5.99
C ILE A 372 24.54 4.12 4.54
N GLU A 373 25.81 4.23 4.13
CA GLU A 373 26.27 3.88 2.79
C GLU A 373 26.07 2.38 2.46
N ILE A 374 25.96 1.52 3.48
CA ILE A 374 25.66 0.09 3.25
C ILE A 374 24.25 -0.09 2.67
N LEU A 375 23.32 0.86 2.88
CA LEU A 375 22.00 0.83 2.23
C LEU A 375 22.08 0.79 0.71
N ASP A 376 23.14 1.34 0.10
CA ASP A 376 23.35 1.28 -1.35
C ASP A 376 23.50 -0.18 -1.84
N SER A 377 24.05 -1.07 -1.01
CA SER A 377 24.21 -2.50 -1.35
C SER A 377 22.89 -3.28 -1.30
N PHE A 378 21.89 -2.78 -0.58
CA PHE A 378 20.57 -3.39 -0.52
C PHE A 378 19.67 -2.97 -1.69
N GLU A 379 20.02 -1.91 -2.41
CA GLU A 379 19.23 -1.36 -3.53
C GLU A 379 19.77 -1.78 -4.91
N ASP A 380 20.10 -3.07 -5.09
CA ASP A 380 20.32 -3.62 -6.43
C ASP A 380 18.98 -3.75 -7.17
N LEU A 381 18.65 -2.69 -7.91
CA LEU A 381 17.38 -2.52 -8.61
C LEU A 381 17.51 -2.67 -10.12
N LYS A 382 18.66 -3.12 -10.63
CA LYS A 382 18.92 -3.13 -12.08
C LYS A 382 17.95 -4.04 -12.83
N GLU A 383 17.79 -5.27 -12.34
CA GLU A 383 16.90 -6.26 -12.95
C GLU A 383 15.44 -5.81 -12.87
N PHE A 384 14.98 -5.37 -11.69
CA PHE A 384 13.62 -4.84 -11.53
C PHE A 384 13.32 -3.68 -12.47
N LYS A 385 14.28 -2.76 -12.71
CA LYS A 385 14.11 -1.65 -13.65
C LYS A 385 13.96 -2.12 -15.10
N LEU A 386 14.68 -3.17 -15.50
CA LEU A 386 14.55 -3.75 -16.84
C LEU A 386 13.16 -4.36 -17.01
N GLN A 387 12.76 -5.23 -16.08
CA GLN A 387 11.43 -5.84 -16.04
C GLN A 387 10.31 -4.81 -16.07
N LEU A 388 10.44 -3.75 -15.26
CA LEU A 388 9.47 -2.67 -15.24
C LEU A 388 9.36 -1.99 -16.62
N ASN A 389 10.49 -1.68 -17.29
CA ASN A 389 10.46 -1.02 -18.60
C ASN A 389 9.75 -1.83 -19.68
N GLU A 390 9.68 -3.15 -19.56
CA GLU A 390 8.96 -4.02 -20.51
C GLU A 390 7.43 -3.93 -20.37
N ILE A 391 6.93 -3.55 -19.19
CA ILE A 391 5.49 -3.57 -18.88
C ILE A 391 4.86 -2.19 -18.65
N LYS A 392 5.67 -1.12 -18.65
CA LYS A 392 5.19 0.25 -18.37
C LYS A 392 4.06 0.66 -19.31
N LEU A 393 3.04 1.29 -18.73
CA LEU A 393 1.88 1.81 -19.45
C LEU A 393 2.00 3.32 -19.77
N TYR A 394 2.80 4.06 -19.00
CA TYR A 394 2.92 5.52 -19.01
C TYR A 394 4.36 6.01 -18.96
#